data_AF-A0A5E4KTP3-F1
#
_entry.id   AF-A0A5E4KTP3-F1
#
_cell.length_a   1.000
_cell.length_b   1.000
_cell.length_c   1.000
_cell.angle_alpha   90.00
_cell.angle_beta   90.00
_cell.angle_gamma   90.00
#
_symmetry.space_group_name_H-M   'P 1'
#
loop_
_entity.id
_entity.type
_entity.pdbx_description
1 polymer ?
#
loop_
_entity_poly.entity_id
_entity_poly.type
_entity_poly.pdbx_seq_one_letter_code
_entity_poly.pdbx_strand_id
1 'polypeptide(L)' 'MSEAAAAETPKVMEKVFNILKRELSAEEYLIYLQTITPRIGDATAELGDITKKMGLKDVVRRAKRMEKTKA' A
#
# COMPACT_ATOMS: atom_id res chain seq x y z
N MET A 1 19.12 -5.92 18.23
CA MET A 1 18.75 -4.68 17.49
C MET A 1 18.13 -3.73 18.49
N SER A 2 18.80 -2.62 18.81
CA SER A 2 18.38 -1.70 19.88
C SER A 2 17.14 -0.89 19.49
N GLU A 3 16.26 -0.59 20.46
CA GLU A 3 15.01 0.20 20.28
C GLU A 3 15.21 1.53 19.53
N ALA A 4 16.37 2.17 19.67
CA ALA A 4 16.70 3.40 18.96
C ALA A 4 16.74 3.24 17.42
N ALA A 5 17.20 2.09 16.90
CA ALA A 5 17.25 1.81 15.47
C ALA A 5 15.83 1.60 14.88
N ALA A 6 14.91 1.08 15.68
CA ALA A 6 13.51 0.86 15.27
C ALA A 6 12.73 2.19 15.14
N ALA A 7 13.10 3.23 15.90
CA ALA A 7 12.44 4.54 15.86
C ALA A 7 12.99 5.49 14.77
N GLU A 8 14.22 5.30 14.31
CA GLU A 8 14.80 6.06 13.20
C GLU A 8 14.34 5.55 11.83
N THR A 9 14.03 4.25 11.73
CA THR A 9 13.60 3.60 10.49
C THR A 9 12.36 4.27 9.87
N PRO A 10 11.28 4.59 10.62
CA PRO A 10 10.11 5.29 10.08
C PRO A 10 10.44 6.68 9.51
N LYS A 11 11.28 7.47 10.20
CA LYS A 11 11.65 8.82 9.78
C LYS A 11 12.55 8.82 8.54
N VAL A 12 13.43 7.84 8.43
CA VAL A 12 14.27 7.65 7.24
C VAL A 12 13.42 7.22 6.05
N MET A 13 12.48 6.28 6.24
CA MET A 13 11.57 5.83 5.19
C MET A 13 10.66 6.95 4.69
N GLU A 14 10.16 7.81 5.58
CA GLU A 14 9.37 8.98 5.20
C GLU A 14 10.17 9.94 4.31
N LYS A 15 11.43 10.23 4.66
CA LYS A 15 12.32 11.05 3.82
C LYS A 15 12.55 10.42 2.45
N VAL A 16 12.80 9.12 2.40
CA VAL A 16 13.00 8.38 1.15
C VAL A 16 11.75 8.47 0.27
N PHE A 17 10.56 8.25 0.81
CA PHE A 17 9.32 8.36 0.03
C PHE A 17 9.04 9.77 -0.46
N ASN A 18 9.38 10.80 0.31
CA ASN A 18 9.21 12.19 -0.10
C ASN A 18 10.15 12.57 -1.26
N ILE A 19 11.38 12.07 -1.26
CA ILE A 19 12.31 12.25 -2.38
C ILE A 19 11.76 11.53 -3.62
N LEU A 20 11.40 10.26 -3.48
CA LEU A 20 10.93 9.45 -4.61
C LEU A 20 9.66 10.02 -5.25
N LYS A 21 8.72 10.55 -4.46
CA LYS A 21 7.51 11.21 -4.99
C LYS A 21 7.81 12.48 -5.78
N ARG A 22 8.92 13.17 -5.49
CA ARG A 22 9.31 14.41 -6.17
C ARG A 22 10.09 14.13 -7.45
N GLU A 23 10.95 13.12 -7.42
CA GLU A 23 11.89 12.83 -8.51
C GLU A 23 11.35 11.83 -9.54
N LEU A 24 10.41 10.95 -9.16
CA LEU A 24 9.85 9.94 -10.05
C LEU A 24 8.50 10.38 -10.62
N SER A 25 8.26 9.98 -11.87
CA SER A 25 6.90 9.97 -12.41
C SER A 25 6.01 8.98 -11.64
N ALA A 26 4.69 9.12 -11.78
CA ALA A 26 3.74 8.23 -11.12
C ALA A 26 3.97 6.75 -11.47
N GLU A 27 4.35 6.47 -12.72
CA GLU A 27 4.62 5.11 -13.19
C GLU A 27 5.90 4.54 -12.56
N GLU A 28 6.99 5.30 -12.59
CA GLU A 28 8.26 4.91 -11.98
C GLU A 28 8.15 4.69 -10.47
N TYR A 29 7.37 5.54 -9.78
CA TYR A 29 7.10 5.39 -8.36
C TYR A 29 6.35 4.09 -8.05
N LEU A 30 5.37 3.71 -8.88
CA LEU A 30 4.64 2.45 -8.73
C LEU A 30 5.54 1.23 -8.99
N ILE A 31 6.41 1.30 -10.00
CA ILE A 31 7.39 0.23 -10.28
C ILE A 31 8.37 0.06 -9.12
N TYR A 32 8.86 1.18 -8.56
CA TYR A 32 9.71 1.16 -7.37
C TYR A 32 9.00 0.46 -6.21
N LEU A 33 7.77 0.90 -5.89
CA LEU A 33 6.98 0.28 -4.81
C LEU A 33 6.81 -1.22 -5.03
N GLN A 34 6.44 -1.64 -6.25
CA GLN A 34 6.27 -3.05 -6.59
C GLN A 34 7.55 -3.88 -6.43
N THR A 35 8.71 -3.25 -6.61
CA THR A 35 10.03 -3.91 -6.48
C THR A 35 10.44 -4.08 -5.02
N ILE A 36 10.18 -3.05 -4.20
CA ILE A 36 10.62 -3.04 -2.79
C ILE A 36 9.61 -3.64 -1.82
N THR A 37 8.32 -3.66 -2.16
CA THR A 37 7.34 -4.37 -1.35
C THR A 37 7.45 -5.85 -1.66
N PRO A 38 7.73 -6.71 -0.66
CA PRO A 38 7.56 -8.13 -0.86
C PRO A 38 6.11 -8.34 -1.30
N ARG A 39 5.89 -9.15 -2.34
CA ARG A 39 4.55 -9.61 -2.73
C ARG A 39 4.04 -10.56 -1.64
N ILE A 40 3.71 -10.01 -0.47
CA ILE A 40 3.16 -10.78 0.66
C ILE A 40 1.74 -11.14 0.26
N GLY A 41 1.56 -12.40 -0.12
CA GLY A 41 0.29 -12.89 -0.65
C GLY A 41 0.00 -12.28 -2.03
N ASP A 42 -0.62 -13.06 -2.91
CA ASP A 42 -1.25 -12.47 -4.06
C ASP A 42 -2.48 -11.73 -3.53
N ALA A 43 -2.31 -10.46 -3.12
CA ALA A 43 -3.38 -9.63 -2.60
C ALA A 43 -4.56 -9.54 -3.58
N THR A 44 -4.30 -9.76 -4.88
CA THR A 44 -5.31 -9.87 -5.92
C THR A 44 -6.07 -11.19 -5.81
N ALA A 45 -5.38 -12.31 -5.59
CA ALA A 45 -6.00 -13.60 -5.32
C ALA A 45 -6.78 -13.62 -3.99
N GLU A 46 -6.22 -13.06 -2.93
CA GLU A 46 -6.89 -12.95 -1.62
C GLU A 46 -8.14 -12.07 -1.71
N LEU A 47 -8.03 -10.93 -2.41
CA LEU A 47 -9.19 -10.09 -2.72
C LEU A 47 -10.20 -10.86 -3.57
N GLY A 48 -9.75 -11.64 -4.55
CA GLY A 48 -10.58 -12.54 -5.35
C GLY A 48 -11.34 -13.54 -4.48
N ASP A 49 -10.68 -14.19 -3.53
CA ASP A 49 -11.32 -15.17 -2.65
C ASP A 49 -12.28 -14.56 -1.64
N ILE A 50 -11.97 -13.36 -1.14
CA ILE A 50 -12.87 -12.58 -0.28
C ILE A 50 -14.10 -12.11 -1.09
N THR A 51 -13.89 -11.61 -2.31
CA THR A 51 -14.96 -11.04 -3.14
C THR A 51 -15.84 -12.11 -3.80
N LYS A 52 -15.33 -13.31 -4.06
CA LYS A 52 -16.13 -14.48 -4.53
C LYS A 52 -17.32 -14.78 -3.61
N LYS A 53 -17.15 -14.53 -2.30
CA LYS A 53 -18.18 -14.78 -1.28
C LYS A 53 -19.06 -13.55 -1.02
N MET A 54 -18.81 -12.42 -1.70
CA MET A 54 -19.51 -11.16 -1.49
C MET A 54 -20.39 -10.79 -2.69
N GLY A 55 -21.57 -10.22 -2.42
CA GLY A 55 -22.39 -9.61 -3.46
C GLY A 55 -21.73 -8.33 -4.01
N LEU A 56 -21.87 -8.08 -5.30
CA LEU A 56 -21.29 -6.91 -5.99
C LEU A 56 -21.61 -5.57 -5.28
N LYS A 57 -22.84 -5.42 -4.75
CA LYS A 57 -23.26 -4.24 -3.98
C LYS A 57 -22.44 -4.04 -2.70
N ASP A 58 -22.00 -5.11 -2.07
CA ASP A 58 -21.23 -5.05 -0.82
C ASP A 58 -19.76 -4.75 -1.07
N VAL A 59 -19.20 -5.25 -2.17
CA VAL A 59 -17.85 -4.91 -2.64
C VAL A 59 -17.75 -3.42 -2.92
N VAL A 60 -18.68 -2.88 -3.72
CA VAL A 60 -18.72 -1.44 -4.06
C VAL A 60 -18.92 -0.57 -2.82
N ARG A 61 -19.77 -1.00 -1.87
CA ARG A 61 -20.03 -0.27 -0.62
C ARG A 61 -18.81 -0.25 0.30
N ARG A 62 -18.00 -1.31 0.34
CA ARG A 62 -16.74 -1.36 1.10
C ARG A 62 -15.66 -0.49 0.46
N ALA A 63 -15.51 -0.56 -0.87
CA ALA A 63 -14.55 0.27 -1.61
C ALA A 63 -14.81 1.77 -1.35
N LYS A 64 -16.07 2.23 -1.47
CA LYS A 64 -16.46 3.62 -1.18
C LYS A 64 -16.23 4.04 0.27
N ARG A 65 -16.29 3.10 1.23
CA ARG A 65 -15.98 3.39 2.65
C ARG A 65 -14.49 3.58 2.87
N MET A 66 -13.65 2.75 2.26
CA MET A 66 -12.19 2.89 2.34
C MET A 66 -11.68 4.20 1.72
N GLU A 67 -12.33 4.67 0.67
CA GLU A 67 -12.04 5.96 0.04
C GLU A 67 -12.37 7.14 0.98
N LYS A 68 -13.47 7.05 1.74
CA LYS A 68 -13.88 8.07 2.74
C LYS A 68 -13.05 8.09 4.02
N THR A 69 -12.39 6.99 4.38
CA THR A 69 -11.53 6.93 5.60
C THR A 69 -10.13 7.49 5.35
N LYS A 70 -9.76 7.76 4.09
CA LYS A 70 -8.49 8.40 3.70
C LYS A 70 -8.61 9.91 3.48
N ALA A 71 -9.80 10.49 3.65
CA ALA A 71 -10.07 11.93 3.64
C ALA A 71 -10.15 12.45 5.08
#